data_AF-A0A960ML08-F1
#
_entry.id   AF-A0A960ML08-F1
#
_cell.length_a   1.000
_cell.length_b   1.000
_cell.length_c   1.000
_cell.angle_alpha   90.00
_cell.angle_beta   90.00
_cell.angle_gamma   90.00
#
_symmetry.space_group_name_H-M   'P 1'
#
loop_
_entity.id
_entity.type
_entity.pdbx_description
1 polymer ?
#
loop_
_entity_poly.entity_id
_entity_poly.type
_entity_poly.pdbx_seq_one_letter_code
_entity_poly.pdbx_strand_id
1 'polypeptide(L)'
;MIYTRVVVIGGGFGGLNVVKTLSKANLDILLVDKKNHHLFQPLLYQVASAALSPADIATPLREIFNTKKNTTVIMGTVDKIDKEKRE
;
A
#
# COMPACT_ATOMS: atom_id res chain seq x y z
N MET A 1 -23.93 -2.75 -7.55
CA MET A 1 -23.24 -1.77 -8.41
C MET A 1 -21.91 -2.36 -8.81
N ILE A 2 -21.56 -2.32 -10.09
CA ILE A 2 -20.21 -2.70 -10.56
C ILE A 2 -19.32 -1.49 -10.28
N TYR A 3 -18.36 -1.63 -9.38
CA TYR A 3 -17.35 -0.60 -9.13
C TYR A 3 -16.15 -0.86 -10.02
N THR A 4 -15.59 0.20 -10.61
CA THR A 4 -14.31 0.10 -11.31
C THR A 4 -13.24 -0.34 -10.32
N ARG A 5 -12.60 -1.48 -10.59
CA ARG A 5 -11.50 -1.99 -9.78
C ARG A 5 -10.19 -1.31 -10.16
N VAL A 6 -9.46 -0.82 -9.15
CA VAL A 6 -8.12 -0.26 -9.30
C VAL A 6 -7.16 -1.08 -8.46
N VAL A 7 -6.17 -1.69 -9.11
CA VAL A 7 -5.08 -2.41 -8.44
C VAL A 7 -3.86 -1.48 -8.34
N VAL A 8 -3.39 -1.26 -7.12
CA VAL A 8 -2.17 -0.50 -6.82
C VAL A 8 -1.10 -1.49 -6.36
N ILE A 9 0.04 -1.49 -7.05
CA ILE A 9 1.16 -2.40 -6.76
C ILE A 9 2.25 -1.58 -6.06
N GLY A 10 2.53 -1.91 -4.80
CA GLY A 10 3.51 -1.26 -3.93
C GLY A 10 2.89 -0.24 -2.97
N GLY A 11 3.03 -0.46 -1.66
CA GLY A 11 2.68 0.40 -0.54
C GLY A 11 3.82 1.32 -0.06
N GLY A 12 4.78 1.64 -0.94
CA GLY A 12 5.74 2.72 -0.73
C GLY A 12 5.07 4.10 -0.80
N PHE A 13 5.85 5.18 -0.87
CA PHE A 13 5.30 6.55 -0.91
C PHE A 13 4.30 6.78 -2.04
N GLY A 14 4.62 6.31 -3.26
CA GLY A 14 3.76 6.50 -4.43
C GLY A 14 2.41 5.83 -4.25
N GLY A 15 2.39 4.51 -4.05
CA GLY A 15 1.13 3.78 -3.92
C GLY A 15 0.32 4.18 -2.70
N LEU A 16 0.96 4.54 -1.58
CA LEU A 16 0.25 5.05 -0.41
C LEU A 16 -0.53 6.34 -0.74
N ASN A 17 0.08 7.28 -1.46
CA ASN A 17 -0.57 8.53 -1.87
C ASN A 17 -1.67 8.30 -2.91
N VAL A 18 -1.45 7.37 -3.85
CA VAL A 18 -2.48 6.95 -4.82
C VAL A 18 -3.70 6.40 -4.10
N VAL A 19 -3.54 5.43 -3.19
CA VAL A 19 -4.67 4.83 -2.46
C VAL A 19 -5.36 5.86 -1.55
N LYS A 20 -4.59 6.71 -0.84
CA LYS A 20 -5.16 7.80 -0.02
C LYS A 20 -6.04 8.77 -0.83
N THR A 21 -5.69 8.98 -2.10
CA THR A 21 -6.43 9.87 -2.99
C THR A 21 -7.65 9.16 -3.59
N LEU A 22 -7.45 7.98 -4.15
CA LEU A 22 -8.49 7.21 -4.84
C LEU A 22 -9.55 6.66 -3.88
N SER A 23 -9.20 6.37 -2.62
CA SER A 23 -10.16 5.89 -1.60
C SER A 23 -11.27 6.88 -1.25
N LYS A 24 -11.19 8.13 -1.74
CA LYS A 24 -12.27 9.13 -1.64
C LYS A 24 -13.30 9.02 -2.77
N ALA A 25 -12.98 8.29 -3.84
CA ALA A 25 -13.84 8.09 -5.00
C ALA A 25 -14.60 6.76 -4.90
N ASN A 26 -15.62 6.61 -5.74
CA ASN A 26 -16.47 5.43 -5.81
C ASN A 26 -15.83 4.28 -6.61
N LEU A 27 -14.70 3.77 -6.09
CA LEU A 27 -13.86 2.73 -6.70
C LEU A 27 -13.69 1.54 -5.75
N ASP A 28 -13.42 0.36 -6.29
CA ASP A 28 -12.94 -0.80 -5.51
C ASP A 28 -11.41 -0.89 -5.62
N ILE A 29 -10.69 -0.69 -4.51
CA ILE A 29 -9.24 -0.54 -4.53
C ILE A 29 -8.59 -1.77 -3.90
N LEU A 30 -7.65 -2.37 -4.62
CA LEU A 30 -6.79 -3.43 -4.12
C LEU A 30 -5.34 -2.93 -4.07
N LEU A 31 -4.78 -2.81 -2.87
CA LEU A 31 -3.36 -2.56 -2.65
C LEU A 31 -2.63 -3.89 -2.46
N VAL A 32 -1.62 -4.16 -3.28
CA VAL A 32 -0.74 -5.32 -3.18
C VAL A 32 0.68 -4.86 -2.87
N ASP A 33 1.29 -5.34 -1.79
CA ASP A 33 2.71 -5.13 -1.52
C ASP A 33 3.37 -6.40 -0.96
N LYS A 34 4.64 -6.63 -1.30
CA LYS A 34 5.44 -7.75 -0.81
C LYS A 34 5.77 -7.66 0.70
N LYS A 35 5.55 -6.51 1.32
CA LYS A 35 5.67 -6.21 2.75
C LYS A 35 4.30 -5.80 3.31
N ASN A 36 4.06 -6.09 4.57
CA ASN A 36 2.83 -5.73 5.27
C ASN A 36 2.80 -4.28 5.79
N HIS A 37 3.86 -3.50 5.61
CA HIS A 37 4.02 -2.16 6.17
C HIS A 37 4.56 -1.17 5.14
N HIS A 38 4.18 0.09 5.31
CA HIS A 38 4.84 1.22 4.71
C HIS A 38 6.12 1.51 5.50
N LEU A 39 7.23 1.70 4.80
CA LEU A 39 8.51 2.09 5.40
C LEU A 39 8.81 3.55 5.05
N PHE A 40 8.97 4.39 6.07
CA PHE A 40 9.42 5.77 5.88
C PHE A 40 10.94 5.81 5.67
N GLN A 41 11.34 5.42 4.46
CA GLN A 41 12.73 5.29 4.03
C GLN A 41 13.64 6.49 4.36
N PRO A 42 13.18 7.76 4.35
CA PRO A 42 14.01 8.90 4.70
C PRO A 42 14.68 8.83 6.08
N LEU A 43 14.13 8.08 7.05
CA LEU A 43 14.72 7.95 8.40
C LEU A 43 15.45 6.61 8.62
N LEU A 44 15.72 5.84 7.57
CA LEU A 44 16.49 4.59 7.68
C LEU A 44 17.87 4.79 8.30
N TYR A 45 18.50 5.95 8.04
CA TYR A 45 19.80 6.27 8.63
C TYR A 45 19.73 6.38 10.16
N GLN A 46 18.62 6.85 10.72
CA GLN A 46 18.43 6.94 12.17
C GLN A 46 18.23 5.57 12.81
N VAL A 47 17.65 4.62 12.07
CA VAL A 47 17.61 3.22 12.50
C VAL A 47 19.00 2.60 12.46
N ALA A 48 19.74 2.83 11.38
CA ALA A 48 21.12 2.34 11.25
C ALA A 48 22.06 2.92 12.33
N SER A 49 21.84 4.15 12.77
CA SER A 49 22.59 4.80 13.85
C SER A 49 22.05 4.50 15.26
N ALA A 50 21.09 3.57 15.40
CA ALA A 50 20.40 3.23 16.65
C ALA A 50 19.69 4.41 17.35
N ALA A 51 19.39 5.50 16.63
CA ALA A 51 18.63 6.63 17.14
C ALA A 51 17.11 6.39 17.11
N LEU A 52 16.64 5.49 16.23
CA LEU A 52 15.25 5.05 16.14
C LEU A 52 15.18 3.52 16.08
N SER A 53 14.09 2.96 16.58
CA SER A 53 13.76 1.56 16.34
C SER A 53 13.14 1.39 14.94
N PRO A 54 13.21 0.19 14.33
CA PRO A 54 12.50 -0.08 13.07
C PRO A 54 10.98 0.16 13.15
N ALA A 55 10.38 -0.05 14.32
CA ALA A 55 8.95 0.14 14.53
C ALA A 55 8.54 1.62 14.44
N ASP A 56 9.45 2.55 14.75
CA ASP A 56 9.19 4.00 14.67
C ASP A 56 9.01 4.48 13.23
N ILE A 57 9.50 3.70 12.24
CA ILE A 57 9.49 4.08 10.81
C ILE A 57 8.70 3.10 9.94
N ALA A 58 8.05 2.09 10.52
CA ALA A 58 7.33 1.04 9.82
C ALA A 58 5.86 0.97 10.28
N THR A 59 4.93 1.44 9.45
CA THR A 59 3.50 1.44 9.77
C THR A 59 2.77 0.35 8.99
N PRO A 60 2.01 -0.56 9.63
CA PRO A 60 1.25 -1.59 8.92
C PRO A 60 0.27 -1.00 7.89
N LEU A 61 0.32 -1.46 6.64
CA LEU A 61 -0.54 -0.96 5.57
C LEU A 61 -2.03 -1.17 5.88
N ARG A 62 -2.36 -2.30 6.52
CA ARG A 62 -3.72 -2.61 6.98
C ARG A 62 -4.23 -1.61 8.00
N GLU A 63 -3.36 -1.09 8.87
CA GLU A 63 -3.73 -0.06 9.85
C GLU A 63 -4.00 1.27 9.16
N ILE A 64 -3.15 1.68 8.21
CA ILE A 64 -3.31 2.94 7.49
C ILE A 64 -4.66 3.03 6.75
N PHE A 65 -5.17 1.90 6.23
CA PHE A 65 -6.38 1.85 5.43
C PHE A 65 -7.58 1.19 6.13
N ASN A 66 -7.50 0.87 7.42
CA ASN A 66 -8.57 0.16 8.15
C ASN A 66 -9.93 0.90 8.13
N THR A 67 -9.93 2.23 8.03
CA THR A 67 -11.13 3.06 7.95
C THR A 67 -11.71 3.18 6.53
N LYS A 68 -11.00 2.69 5.50
CA LYS A 68 -11.40 2.79 4.10
C LYS A 68 -12.16 1.54 3.67
N LYS A 69 -13.49 1.62 3.72
CA LYS A 69 -14.39 0.49 3.38
C LYS A 69 -14.21 -0.05 1.96
N ASN A 70 -13.68 0.75 1.04
CA ASN A 70 -13.46 0.40 -0.36
C ASN A 70 -12.00 0.07 -0.70
N THR A 71 -11.18 -0.21 0.30
CA THR A 71 -9.76 -0.54 0.12
C THR A 71 -9.44 -1.88 0.77
N THR A 72 -8.96 -2.82 -0.04
CA THR A 72 -8.42 -4.10 0.41
C THR A 72 -6.90 -4.08 0.33
N VAL A 73 -6.22 -4.59 1.36
CA VAL A 73 -4.75 -4.69 1.40
C VAL A 73 -4.35 -6.17 1.42
N ILE A 74 -3.65 -6.62 0.39
CA ILE A 74 -3.07 -7.96 0.30
C ILE A 74 -1.55 -7.87 0.39
N MET A 75 -0.96 -8.75 1.21
CA MET A 75 0.48 -8.94 1.20
C MET A 75 0.81 -10.02 0.17
N GLY A 76 1.54 -9.66 -0.87
CA GLY A 76 1.86 -10.56 -1.99
C GLY A 76 2.87 -9.93 -2.94
N THR A 77 3.52 -10.77 -3.72
CA THR A 77 4.43 -10.34 -4.79
C THR A 77 3.67 -10.41 -6.12
N VAL A 78 3.80 -9.38 -6.95
CA VAL A 78 3.27 -9.40 -8.31
C VAL A 78 4.39 -9.83 -9.25
N ASP A 79 4.29 -11.05 -9.77
CA ASP A 79 5.32 -11.65 -10.62
C ASP A 79 5.13 -11.31 -12.11
N LYS A 80 3.87 -11.16 -12.55
CA LYS A 80 3.52 -10.87 -13.94
C LYS A 80 2.30 -9.97 -14.02
N ILE A 81 2.30 -9.07 -15.01
CA ILE A 81 1.12 -8.30 -15.42
C ILE A 81 0.76 -8.74 -16.84
N ASP A 82 -0.42 -9.36 -16.97
CA ASP A 82 -1.03 -9.63 -18.28
C ASP A 82 -1.89 -8.42 -18.67
N LYS A 83 -1.65 -7.86 -19.86
CA LYS A 83 -2.40 -6.68 -20.33
C LYS A 83 -3.60 -7.06 -21.20
N GLU A 84 -3.61 -8.27 -21.74
CA GLU A 84 -4.68 -8.78 -22.58
C GLU A 84 -5.83 -9.35 -21.74
N LYS A 85 -5.50 -9.91 -20.57
CA LYS A 85 -6.48 -10.38 -19.58
C LYS A 85 -6.60 -9.40 -18.42
N ARG A 86 -7.79 -8.86 -18.20
CA ARG A 86 -8.10 -7.86 -17.15
C ARG A 86 -9.17 -8.37 -16.17
N GLU A 87 -9.05 -9.64 -15.79
CA GLU A 87 -9.92 -10.28 -14.79
C GLU A 87 -9.47 -9.96 -13.35
#